data_AF-A0A2V9SEU2-F1
#
_entry.id   AF-A0A2V9SEU2-F1
#
_cell.length_a   1.000
_cell.length_b   1.000
_cell.length_c   1.000
_cell.angle_alpha   90.00
_cell.angle_beta   90.00
_cell.angle_gamma   90.00
#
_symmetry.space_group_name_H-M   'P 1'
#
loop_
_entity.id
_entity.type
_entity.pdbx_description
1 polymer ?
#
loop_
_entity_poly.entity_id
_entity_poly.type
_entity_poly.pdbx_seq_one_letter_code
_entity_poly.pdbx_strand_id
1 'polypeptide(L)' 'MKDATKRSILGWIHIVFSIPILGYIYSPFEEIPKYAARVRFVVVPVMVLSGFWMWKGHVLRRLIAKRSA' A
#
# COMPACT_ATOMS: atom_id res chain seq x y z
N MET A 1 15.60 -9.95 -8.97
CA MET A 1 15.47 -9.75 -7.51
C MET A 1 15.02 -11.08 -6.88
N LYS A 2 15.56 -11.49 -5.73
CA LYS A 2 15.03 -12.68 -5.01
C LYS A 2 13.60 -12.38 -4.52
N ASP A 3 12.72 -13.39 -4.51
CA ASP A 3 11.32 -13.20 -4.06
C ASP A 3 11.23 -12.71 -2.61
N ALA A 4 12.15 -13.19 -1.75
CA ALA A 4 12.29 -12.69 -0.38
C ALA A 4 12.57 -11.18 -0.35
N THR A 5 13.50 -10.68 -1.17
CA THR A 5 13.82 -9.26 -1.28
C THR A 5 12.60 -8.45 -1.75
N LYS A 6 11.87 -8.95 -2.76
CA LYS A 6 10.64 -8.28 -3.24
C LYS A 6 9.57 -8.20 -2.15
N ARG A 7 9.37 -9.28 -1.39
CA ARG A 7 8.40 -9.31 -0.28
C ARG A 7 8.80 -8.35 0.83
N SER A 8 10.08 -8.29 1.19
CA SER A 8 10.59 -7.33 2.19
C SER A 8 10.35 -5.88 1.75
N ILE A 9 10.67 -5.52 0.50
CA ILE A 9 10.45 -4.15 0.00
C ILE A 9 8.97 -3.76 0.08
N LEU A 10 8.07 -4.62 -0.40
CA LEU A 10 6.63 -4.34 -0.33
C LEU A 10 6.11 -4.25 1.10
N GLY A 11 6.61 -5.11 1.99
CA GLY A 11 6.28 -5.04 3.42
C GLY A 11 6.73 -3.74 4.06
N TRP A 12 7.96 -3.29 3.79
CA TRP A 12 8.46 -2.02 4.28
C TRP A 12 7.68 -0.83 3.73
N ILE A 13 7.31 -0.84 2.44
CA ILE A 13 6.42 0.19 1.88
C ILE A 13 5.09 0.23 2.64
N HIS A 14 4.47 -0.93 2.88
CA HIS A 14 3.21 -1.01 3.60
C HIS A 14 3.34 -0.50 5.04
N ILE A 15 4.40 -0.87 5.76
CA ILE A 15 4.62 -0.39 7.13
C ILE A 15 4.86 1.12 7.15
N VAL A 16 5.75 1.65 6.30
CA VAL A 16 6.08 3.08 6.29
C VAL A 16 4.86 3.93 5.93
N PHE A 17 4.07 3.53 4.92
CA PHE A 17 2.86 4.27 4.52
C PHE A 17 1.69 4.09 5.49
N SER A 18 1.73 3.15 6.43
CA SER A 18 0.74 3.08 7.50
C SER A 18 0.92 4.17 8.56
N ILE A 19 2.14 4.67 8.76
CA ILE A 19 2.45 5.68 9.79
C ILE A 19 1.66 6.99 9.57
N PRO A 20 1.63 7.58 8.35
CA PRO A 20 0.82 8.78 8.12
C PRO A 20 -0.69 8.57 8.32
N ILE A 21 -1.20 7.35 8.13
CA ILE A 21 -2.61 7.02 8.39
C ILE A 21 -2.89 7.10 9.89
N LEU A 22 -1.99 6.57 10.73
CA LEU A 22 -2.11 6.70 12.18
C LEU A 22 -2.08 8.18 12.60
N GLY A 23 -1.16 8.97 12.04
CA GLY A 23 -1.11 10.41 12.27
C GLY A 23 -2.42 11.10 11.90
N TYR A 24 -3.04 10.73 10.79
CA TYR A 24 -4.36 11.26 10.38
C TYR A 24 -5.50 10.83 11.30
N ILE A 25 -5.49 9.59 11.80
CA ILE A 25 -6.51 9.07 12.73
C ILE A 25 -6.43 9.78 14.09
N TYR A 26 -5.22 10.06 14.56
CA TYR A 26 -4.97 10.65 15.88
C TYR A 26 -4.69 12.16 15.85
N SER A 27 -4.72 12.81 14.68
CA SER A 27 -4.50 14.26 14.58
C SER A 27 -5.69 15.05 15.15
N PRO A 28 -5.47 16.26 15.68
CA PRO A 28 -6.55 17.18 16.01
C PRO A 28 -7.45 17.45 14.80
N PHE A 29 -8.75 17.66 15.04
CA PHE A 29 -9.75 17.85 13.97
C PHE A 29 -9.40 18.97 12.99
N GLU A 30 -8.77 20.03 13.47
CA GLU A 30 -8.34 21.20 12.69
C GLU A 30 -7.27 20.88 11.65
N GLU A 31 -6.49 19.80 11.85
CA GLU A 31 -5.44 19.41 10.91
C GLU A 31 -5.91 18.41 9.86
N ILE A 32 -7.06 17.75 10.07
CA ILE A 32 -7.63 16.76 9.15
C ILE A 32 -7.71 17.31 7.70
N PRO A 33 -8.20 18.53 7.44
CA PRO A 33 -8.28 19.05 6.07
C PRO A 33 -6.91 19.16 5.39
N LYS A 34 -5.84 19.45 6.14
CA LYS A 34 -4.48 19.61 5.61
C LYS A 34 -3.92 18.29 5.08
N TYR A 35 -4.25 17.17 5.73
CA TYR A 35 -3.74 15.84 5.36
C TYR A 35 -4.72 15.03 4.51
N ALA A 36 -6.01 15.38 4.51
CA ALA A 36 -7.09 14.62 3.89
C ALA A 36 -6.79 14.21 2.44
N ALA A 37 -6.36 15.15 1.59
CA ALA A 37 -6.08 14.86 0.19
C ALA A 37 -4.93 13.86 0.04
N ARG A 38 -3.83 14.06 0.77
CA ARG A 38 -2.65 13.18 0.72
C ARG A 38 -3.00 11.77 1.20
N VAL A 39 -3.72 11.66 2.32
CA VAL A 39 -4.08 10.36 2.90
C VAL A 39 -5.02 9.61 1.97
N ARG A 40 -6.06 10.28 1.45
CA ARG A 40 -7.09 9.64 0.62
C ARG A 40 -6.58 9.23 -0.76
N PHE A 41 -5.75 10.05 -1.41
CA PHE A 41 -5.39 9.84 -2.80
C PHE A 41 -3.98 9.30 -3.03
N VAL A 42 -3.13 9.30 -2.00
CA VAL A 42 -1.75 8.77 -2.12
C VAL A 42 -1.53 7.65 -1.12
N VAL A 43 -1.71 7.92 0.17
CA VAL A 43 -1.30 6.98 1.22
C VAL A 43 -2.17 5.72 1.22
N VAL A 44 -3.50 5.89 1.22
CA VAL A 44 -4.45 4.77 1.21
C VAL A 44 -4.32 3.94 -0.07
N PRO A 45 -4.26 4.50 -1.29
CA PRO A 45 -4.04 3.72 -2.50
C PRO A 45 -2.74 2.90 -2.48
N VAL A 46 -1.63 3.50 -2.05
CA VAL A 46 -0.33 2.79 -1.95
C VAL A 46 -0.42 1.65 -0.93
N MET A 47 -1.08 1.87 0.21
CA MET A 47 -1.33 0.85 1.23
C MET A 47 -2.16 -0.32 0.69
N VAL A 48 -3.27 -0.03 0.03
CA VAL A 48 -4.16 -1.05 -0.52
C VAL A 48 -3.46 -1.85 -1.61
N LEU A 49 -2.74 -1.20 -2.53
CA LEU A 49 -2.04 -1.89 -3.61
C LEU A 49 -0.89 -2.77 -3.10
N SER A 50 -0.09 -2.25 -2.17
CA SER A 50 1.00 -3.02 -1.55
C SER A 50 0.48 -4.21 -0.75
N GLY A 51 -0.57 -4.03 0.06
CA GLY A 51 -1.21 -5.09 0.82
C GLY A 51 -1.85 -6.16 -0.08
N PHE A 52 -2.58 -5.73 -1.12
CA PHE A 52 -3.19 -6.63 -2.09
C PHE A 52 -2.13 -7.46 -2.84
N TRP A 53 -1.02 -6.82 -3.23
CA TRP A 53 0.09 -7.52 -3.87
C TRP A 53 0.75 -8.53 -2.91
N MET A 54 0.93 -8.19 -1.65
CA MET A 54 1.50 -9.13 -0.66
C MET A 54 0.58 -10.32 -0.40
N TRP A 55 -0.74 -10.12 -0.41
CA TRP A 55 -1.71 -11.19 -0.18
C TRP A 55 -1.93 -12.09 -1.40
N LYS A 56 -2.29 -11.50 -2.55
CA LYS A 56 -2.72 -12.23 -3.75
C LYS A 56 -1.84 -11.98 -4.97
N GLY A 57 -0.66 -11.39 -4.81
CA GLY A 57 0.25 -11.11 -5.94
C GLY A 57 0.72 -12.33 -6.72
N HIS A 58 0.65 -13.54 -6.14
CA HIS A 58 0.89 -14.79 -6.85
C HIS A 58 -0.27 -15.16 -7.78
N VAL A 59 -1.53 -14.96 -7.34
CA VAL A 59 -2.74 -15.16 -8.16
C VAL A 59 -2.80 -14.14 -9.30
N LEU A 60 -2.56 -12.87 -8.99
CA LEU A 60 -2.59 -11.79 -9.98
C LEU A 60 -1.59 -12.03 -11.12
N ARG A 61 -0.35 -12.43 -10.78
CA ARG A 61 0.65 -12.77 -11.80
C ARG A 61 0.24 -13.97 -12.64
N ARG A 62 -0.38 -14.99 -12.04
CA ARG A 62 -0.88 -16.15 -12.77
C ARG A 62 -2.00 -15.78 -13.75
N LEU A 63 -2.89 -14.88 -13.38
CA LEU A 63 -3.97 -14.41 -14.26
C LEU A 63 -3.44 -13.60 -15.45
N ILE A 64 -2.47 -12.72 -15.21
CA ILE A 64 -1.84 -11.93 -16.29
C ILE A 64 -1.06 -12.86 -17.25
N ALA A 65 -0.30 -13.82 -16.71
CA ALA A 65 0.46 -14.77 -17.54
C ALA A 65 -0.44 -15.66 -18.41
N LYS A 66 -1.60 -16.10 -17.89
CA LYS A 66 -2.57 -16.91 -18.65
C LYS A 66 -3.26 -16.15 -19.78
N ARG A 67 -3.34 -14.83 -19.70
CA ARG A 67 -4.03 -13.99 -20.70
C ARG A 67 -3.13 -13.60 -21.87
N SER A 68 -1.83 -13.89 -21.77
CA SER A 68 -0.83 -13.57 -22.78
C SER A 68 -0.44 -14.78 -23.65
N ALA A 69 -1.15 -15.91 -23.51
CA ALA A 69 -0.96 -17.15 -24.25
C ALA A 69 -2.16 -17.43 -25.14
#